data_AF-A0A945D9K3-F1
#
_entry.id   AF-A0A945D9K3-F1
#
_cell.length_a   1.000
_cell.length_b   1.000
_cell.length_c   1.000
_cell.angle_alpha   90.00
_cell.angle_beta   90.00
_cell.angle_gamma   90.00
#
_symmetry.space_group_name_H-M   'P 1'
#
loop_
_entity.id
_entity.type
_entity.pdbx_description
1 polymer ?
#
loop_
_entity_poly.entity_id
_entity_poly.type
_entity_poly.pdbx_seq_one_letter_code
_entity_poly.pdbx_strand_id
1 'polypeptide(L)'
;MLKFTGKAPKGKEKANTKYLISLNNETIDLNLKYPSSLTNKFHIITDFVESVNKTLGDNFGVWFFNFLKKYQDEQDENFLIENIKISKNHIDKYFNKKNIDFSKFIDRTKVKKGTIVFEPNEIKKIMVASGYLKLYSFIFNSQDVTPSDSVHKNIYNILVKDILDTGIVFKIFDIIRFKVFRHKLTKKHMWEFFDEKLATSADVHVVKILNDIMNSKLILCEEDKNPISYFSVVVEELIKYFLKTPYNEKVAYEDSIGRQNIHGFYRDNLGNYSYNDTLGRLKGIAYECIYKKIDKMTPSSVGNEDADKVLSEFQERVLNIKYVSPLSKCLVSPILSQMTKVPYFHFKKLSKEHSMVLSVYLQKLLLKVFKNEYSDLFSLLNCYPMELPSIATTYKIKQIYNPDGFISRQEKIKDFYGFDHKETPYNLISHFIGITVTVKWCNIFSGKTPTKIPELKLEDDMIKFYTFFFSNQIENKIEELSKLVDLDFAKKVSSKNQ
;
A
#
# COMPACT_ATOMS: atom_id res chain seq x y z
N MET A 1 -15.14 -36.61 -29.60
CA MET A 1 -15.63 -35.36 -28.96
C MET A 1 -14.88 -35.13 -27.65
N LEU A 2 -14.29 -33.94 -27.49
CA LEU A 2 -13.54 -33.55 -26.28
C LEU A 2 -14.46 -33.54 -25.05
N LYS A 3 -14.05 -34.17 -23.96
CA LYS A 3 -14.79 -34.22 -22.69
C LYS A 3 -13.88 -33.94 -21.50
N PHE A 4 -14.40 -33.21 -20.52
CA PHE A 4 -13.71 -32.93 -19.26
C PHE A 4 -14.42 -33.64 -18.10
N THR A 5 -13.68 -34.44 -17.32
CA THR A 5 -14.20 -35.09 -16.11
C THR A 5 -13.35 -34.69 -14.91
N GLY A 6 -13.96 -34.07 -13.90
CA GLY A 6 -13.26 -33.62 -12.69
C GLY A 6 -14.24 -33.34 -11.55
N LYS A 7 -13.78 -33.51 -10.31
CA LYS A 7 -14.54 -33.13 -9.11
C LYS A 7 -13.82 -31.96 -8.44
N ALA A 8 -14.52 -30.83 -8.28
CA ALA A 8 -14.08 -29.80 -7.35
C ALA A 8 -14.10 -30.40 -5.93
N PRO A 9 -13.03 -30.26 -5.12
CA PRO A 9 -13.01 -30.80 -3.77
C PRO A 9 -14.14 -30.17 -2.94
N LYS A 10 -14.96 -31.01 -2.31
CA LYS A 10 -15.93 -30.60 -1.29
C LYS A 10 -15.26 -30.75 0.08
N GLY A 11 -14.97 -29.64 0.77
CA GLY A 11 -14.47 -29.65 2.15
C GLY A 11 -13.06 -29.06 2.36
N LYS A 12 -12.53 -29.16 3.58
CA LYS A 12 -11.22 -28.63 4.03
C LYS A 12 -10.03 -29.54 3.71
N GLU A 13 -10.19 -30.54 2.85
CA GLU A 13 -9.09 -31.41 2.45
C GLU A 13 -8.26 -30.72 1.36
N LYS A 14 -6.93 -30.65 1.57
CA LYS A 14 -5.94 -30.19 0.58
C LYS A 14 -5.78 -31.22 -0.54
N ALA A 15 -6.85 -31.56 -1.24
CA ALA A 15 -6.79 -32.47 -2.39
C ALA A 15 -6.56 -31.66 -3.67
N ASN A 16 -5.50 -32.00 -4.41
CA ASN A 16 -5.24 -31.49 -5.75
C ASN A 16 -6.51 -31.64 -6.60
N THR A 17 -6.96 -30.55 -7.24
CA THR A 17 -8.12 -30.62 -8.14
C THR A 17 -7.65 -31.22 -9.45
N LYS A 18 -7.94 -32.51 -9.66
CA LYS A 18 -7.59 -33.24 -10.88
C LYS A 18 -8.73 -33.15 -11.89
N TYR A 19 -8.39 -32.80 -13.12
CA TYR A 19 -9.26 -32.88 -14.28
C TYR A 19 -8.66 -33.87 -15.27
N LEU A 20 -9.50 -34.74 -15.81
CA LEU A 20 -9.16 -35.66 -16.87
C LEU A 20 -9.78 -35.14 -18.18
N ILE A 21 -8.91 -34.89 -19.16
CA ILE A 21 -9.30 -34.43 -20.50
C ILE A 21 -9.26 -35.66 -21.40
N SER A 22 -10.36 -35.97 -22.08
CA SER A 22 -10.45 -37.18 -22.92
C SER A 22 -10.83 -36.85 -24.37
N LEU A 23 -10.15 -37.50 -25.31
CA LEU A 23 -10.44 -37.46 -26.74
C LEU A 23 -10.14 -38.83 -27.37
N ASN A 24 -11.13 -39.45 -28.02
CA ASN A 24 -10.99 -40.70 -28.79
C ASN A 24 -10.22 -41.82 -28.04
N ASN A 25 -10.56 -42.05 -26.76
CA ASN A 25 -9.94 -43.01 -25.83
C ASN A 25 -8.53 -42.65 -25.31
N GLU A 26 -7.95 -41.54 -25.74
CA GLU A 26 -6.77 -40.97 -25.10
C GLU A 26 -7.16 -40.00 -23.98
N THR A 27 -6.33 -39.92 -22.93
CA THR A 27 -6.58 -39.08 -21.76
C THR A 27 -5.35 -38.29 -21.36
N ILE A 28 -5.57 -37.05 -20.91
CA ILE A 28 -4.56 -36.18 -20.30
C ILE A 28 -5.00 -35.86 -18.88
N ASP A 29 -4.10 -36.06 -17.92
CA ASP A 29 -4.29 -35.66 -16.53
C ASP A 29 -3.81 -34.22 -16.32
N LEU A 30 -4.71 -33.38 -15.81
CA LEU A 30 -4.43 -31.99 -15.46
C LEU A 30 -4.57 -31.79 -13.95
N ASN A 31 -3.45 -31.56 -13.27
CA ASN A 31 -3.43 -31.19 -11.86
C ASN A 31 -3.42 -29.67 -11.73
N LEU A 32 -4.48 -29.10 -11.16
CA LEU A 32 -4.61 -27.64 -11.03
C LEU A 32 -3.94 -27.11 -9.74
N LYS A 33 -3.37 -25.90 -9.82
CA LYS A 33 -2.81 -25.18 -8.67
C LYS A 33 -3.89 -24.90 -7.63
N TYR A 34 -3.65 -25.28 -6.38
CA TYR A 34 -4.55 -25.05 -5.26
C TYR A 34 -3.83 -24.36 -4.09
N PRO A 35 -4.48 -23.40 -3.39
CA PRO A 35 -5.81 -22.82 -3.65
C PRO A 35 -5.78 -21.62 -4.61
N SER A 36 -6.68 -21.56 -5.59
CA SER A 36 -6.88 -20.37 -6.43
C SER A 36 -8.37 -20.17 -6.76
N SER A 37 -8.80 -18.90 -6.94
CA SER A 37 -10.20 -18.60 -7.29
C SER A 37 -10.57 -19.12 -8.69
N LEU A 38 -9.57 -19.30 -9.55
CA LEU A 38 -9.69 -19.89 -10.87
C LEU A 38 -9.96 -21.40 -10.77
N THR A 39 -9.20 -22.12 -9.93
CA THR A 39 -9.36 -23.56 -9.70
C THR A 39 -10.74 -23.89 -9.13
N ASN A 40 -11.26 -23.07 -8.21
CA ASN A 40 -12.61 -23.26 -7.66
C ASN A 40 -13.74 -23.08 -8.68
N LYS A 41 -13.50 -22.31 -9.75
CA LYS A 41 -14.48 -22.00 -10.81
C LYS A 41 -14.05 -22.55 -12.17
N PHE A 42 -13.21 -23.59 -12.17
CA PHE A 42 -12.63 -24.14 -13.40
C PHE A 42 -13.68 -24.75 -14.35
N HIS A 43 -14.87 -25.09 -13.85
CA HIS A 43 -16.01 -25.49 -14.68
C HIS A 43 -16.39 -24.42 -15.72
N ILE A 44 -16.30 -23.13 -15.39
CA ILE A 44 -16.57 -22.03 -16.34
C ILE A 44 -15.60 -22.08 -17.53
N ILE A 45 -14.37 -22.54 -17.29
CA ILE A 45 -13.35 -22.69 -18.32
C ILE A 45 -13.63 -23.93 -19.17
N THR A 46 -13.88 -25.08 -18.55
CA THR A 46 -14.15 -26.33 -19.29
C THR A 46 -15.42 -26.23 -20.13
N ASP A 47 -16.50 -25.66 -19.59
CA ASP A 47 -17.77 -25.48 -20.28
C ASP A 47 -17.60 -24.58 -21.52
N PHE A 48 -16.78 -23.54 -21.40
CA PHE A 48 -16.42 -22.69 -22.54
C PHE A 48 -15.66 -23.47 -23.62
N VAL A 49 -14.64 -24.26 -23.26
CA VAL A 49 -13.89 -25.05 -24.25
C VAL A 49 -14.75 -26.11 -24.91
N GLU A 50 -15.68 -26.74 -24.18
CA GLU A 50 -16.66 -27.65 -24.77
C GLU A 50 -17.58 -26.92 -25.76
N SER A 51 -18.01 -25.71 -25.44
CA SER A 51 -18.82 -24.85 -26.32
C SER A 51 -18.05 -24.48 -27.61
N VAL A 52 -16.76 -24.16 -27.49
CA VAL A 52 -15.87 -23.93 -28.63
C VAL A 52 -15.77 -25.19 -29.49
N ASN A 53 -15.56 -26.36 -28.88
CA ASN A 53 -15.49 -27.64 -29.59
C ASN A 53 -16.81 -27.97 -30.31
N LYS A 54 -17.95 -27.75 -29.66
CA LYS A 54 -19.29 -27.93 -30.27
C LYS A 54 -19.51 -27.03 -31.48
N THR A 55 -18.97 -25.81 -31.46
CA THR A 55 -19.20 -24.79 -32.50
C THR A 55 -18.20 -24.88 -33.67
N LEU A 56 -16.94 -25.22 -33.38
CA LEU A 56 -15.87 -25.33 -34.38
C LEU A 56 -15.71 -26.74 -34.94
N GLY A 57 -16.23 -27.76 -34.24
CA GLY A 57 -16.13 -29.17 -34.63
C GLY A 57 -14.84 -29.84 -34.17
N ASP A 58 -14.69 -31.11 -34.52
CA ASP A 58 -13.62 -31.98 -34.03
C ASP A 58 -12.20 -31.50 -34.37
N ASN A 59 -12.03 -30.70 -35.44
CA ASN A 59 -10.74 -30.10 -35.77
C ASN A 59 -10.15 -29.26 -34.63
N PHE A 60 -11.00 -28.53 -33.90
CA PHE A 60 -10.55 -27.80 -32.72
C PHE A 60 -10.20 -28.74 -31.58
N GLY A 61 -11.06 -29.74 -31.29
CA GLY A 61 -10.84 -30.69 -30.20
C GLY A 61 -9.55 -31.49 -30.38
N VAL A 62 -9.27 -31.96 -31.60
CA VAL A 62 -8.03 -32.68 -31.95
C VAL A 62 -6.82 -31.77 -31.79
N TRP A 63 -6.87 -30.54 -32.33
CA TRP A 63 -5.76 -29.59 -32.16
C TRP A 63 -5.51 -29.27 -30.69
N PHE A 64 -6.55 -28.96 -29.92
CA PHE A 64 -6.42 -28.55 -28.53
C PHE A 64 -5.87 -29.69 -27.66
N PHE A 65 -6.35 -30.92 -27.86
CA PHE A 65 -5.83 -32.09 -27.17
C PHE A 65 -4.36 -32.34 -27.49
N ASN A 66 -3.99 -32.32 -28.77
CA ASN A 66 -2.60 -32.51 -29.20
C ASN A 66 -1.67 -31.39 -28.73
N PHE A 67 -2.18 -30.16 -28.68
CA PHE A 67 -1.47 -29.00 -28.16
C PHE A 67 -1.12 -29.19 -26.67
N LEU A 68 -2.11 -29.59 -25.85
CA LEU A 68 -1.88 -29.85 -24.43
C LEU A 68 -0.93 -31.04 -24.20
N LYS A 69 -1.15 -32.16 -24.92
CA LYS A 69 -0.33 -33.36 -24.81
C LYS A 69 1.14 -33.08 -25.14
N LYS A 70 1.38 -32.48 -26.32
CA LYS A 70 2.73 -32.15 -26.77
C LYS A 70 3.45 -31.20 -25.82
N TYR A 71 2.76 -30.17 -25.31
CA TYR A 71 3.37 -29.26 -24.35
C TYR A 71 3.64 -29.92 -22.99
N GLN A 72 2.78 -30.85 -22.54
CA GLN A 72 3.03 -31.62 -21.31
C GLN A 72 4.23 -32.56 -21.43
N ASP A 73 4.42 -33.16 -22.60
CA ASP A 73 5.51 -34.09 -22.87
C ASP A 73 6.85 -33.38 -23.08
N GLU A 74 6.87 -32.29 -23.85
CA GLU A 74 8.11 -31.60 -24.27
C GLU A 74 8.48 -30.39 -23.40
N GLN A 75 7.48 -29.76 -22.76
CA GLN A 75 7.62 -28.49 -22.02
C GLN A 75 8.32 -27.36 -22.81
N ASP A 76 8.29 -27.41 -24.14
CA ASP A 76 8.92 -26.42 -25.00
C ASP A 76 8.14 -25.10 -25.02
N GLU A 77 8.75 -24.06 -24.43
CA GLU A 77 8.19 -22.71 -24.39
C GLU A 77 8.08 -22.06 -25.77
N ASN A 78 8.93 -22.42 -26.74
CA ASN A 78 8.84 -21.90 -28.10
C ASN A 78 7.61 -22.46 -28.81
N PHE A 79 7.38 -23.77 -28.72
CA PHE A 79 6.14 -24.40 -29.19
C PHE A 79 4.89 -23.73 -28.61
N LEU A 80 4.91 -23.39 -27.31
CA LEU A 80 3.81 -22.66 -26.68
C LEU A 80 3.58 -21.29 -27.32
N ILE A 81 4.63 -20.49 -27.48
CA ILE A 81 4.56 -19.13 -28.07
C ILE A 81 4.03 -19.18 -29.52
N GLU A 82 4.50 -20.13 -30.32
CA GLU A 82 4.05 -20.30 -31.72
C GLU A 82 2.56 -20.64 -31.81
N ASN A 83 2.06 -21.46 -30.88
CA ASN A 83 0.65 -21.88 -30.84
C ASN A 83 -0.31 -20.83 -30.27
N ILE A 84 0.18 -19.72 -29.69
CA ILE A 84 -0.68 -18.63 -29.22
C ILE A 84 -1.45 -17.99 -30.38
N LYS A 85 -0.83 -17.83 -31.56
CA LYS A 85 -1.53 -17.30 -32.75
C LYS A 85 -2.68 -18.21 -33.18
N ILE A 86 -2.47 -19.53 -33.12
CA ILE A 86 -3.47 -20.54 -33.48
C ILE A 86 -4.62 -20.50 -32.47
N SER A 87 -4.30 -20.41 -31.16
CA SER A 87 -5.27 -20.24 -30.08
C SER A 87 -6.17 -19.02 -30.30
N LYS A 88 -5.59 -17.85 -30.63
CA LYS A 88 -6.36 -16.64 -30.94
C LYS A 88 -7.30 -16.86 -32.12
N ASN A 89 -6.79 -17.42 -33.22
CA ASN A 89 -7.58 -17.68 -34.42
C ASN A 89 -8.80 -18.58 -34.16
N HIS A 90 -8.67 -19.60 -33.30
CA HIS A 90 -9.81 -20.44 -32.93
C HIS A 90 -10.87 -19.67 -32.17
N ILE A 91 -10.48 -18.87 -31.18
CA ILE A 91 -11.42 -18.07 -30.39
C ILE A 91 -12.08 -16.99 -31.24
N ASP A 92 -11.36 -16.35 -32.15
CA ASP A 92 -11.94 -15.36 -33.07
C ASP A 92 -12.99 -15.99 -33.98
N LYS A 93 -12.67 -17.16 -34.57
CA LYS A 93 -13.63 -17.94 -35.37
C LYS A 93 -14.86 -18.34 -34.54
N TYR A 94 -14.67 -18.71 -33.28
CA TYR A 94 -15.74 -19.07 -32.38
C TYR A 94 -16.71 -17.90 -32.15
N PHE A 95 -16.20 -16.74 -31.73
CA PHE A 95 -17.03 -15.56 -31.48
C PHE A 95 -17.69 -15.04 -32.77
N ASN A 96 -17.03 -15.15 -33.92
CA ASN A 96 -17.61 -14.79 -35.21
C ASN A 96 -18.76 -15.73 -35.62
N LYS A 97 -18.62 -17.04 -35.41
CA LYS A 97 -19.71 -18.02 -35.69
C LYS A 97 -20.87 -17.89 -34.72
N LYS A 98 -20.60 -17.63 -33.45
CA LYS A 98 -21.63 -17.51 -32.42
C LYS A 98 -22.48 -16.25 -32.56
N ASN A 99 -21.96 -15.23 -33.26
CA ASN A 99 -22.64 -13.98 -33.61
C ASN A 99 -23.39 -13.34 -32.42
N ILE A 100 -22.70 -13.18 -31.30
CA ILE A 100 -23.26 -12.61 -30.07
C ILE A 100 -23.54 -11.11 -30.29
N ASP A 101 -24.77 -10.69 -30.02
CA ASP A 101 -25.16 -9.29 -30.04
C ASP A 101 -24.77 -8.59 -28.73
N PHE A 102 -23.59 -7.95 -28.73
CA PHE A 102 -23.06 -7.21 -27.59
C PHE A 102 -23.79 -5.89 -27.30
N SER A 103 -24.65 -5.40 -28.21
CA SER A 103 -25.41 -4.17 -27.98
C SER A 103 -26.43 -4.32 -26.86
N LYS A 104 -26.94 -5.55 -26.65
CA LYS A 104 -27.87 -5.90 -25.56
C LYS A 104 -27.31 -5.67 -24.17
N PHE A 105 -25.99 -5.59 -24.03
CA PHE A 105 -25.34 -5.33 -22.74
C PHE A 105 -25.30 -3.84 -22.36
N ILE A 106 -25.76 -2.95 -23.24
CA ILE A 106 -25.69 -1.50 -23.04
C ILE A 106 -27.10 -0.91 -23.05
N ASP A 107 -27.48 -0.33 -21.93
CA ASP A 107 -28.71 0.44 -21.81
C ASP A 107 -28.40 1.93 -21.96
N ARG A 108 -28.49 2.44 -23.19
CA ARG A 108 -28.22 3.86 -23.50
C ARG A 108 -29.16 4.82 -22.78
N THR A 109 -30.34 4.37 -22.36
CA THR A 109 -31.31 5.21 -21.63
C THR A 109 -30.85 5.55 -20.20
N LYS A 110 -29.94 4.75 -19.64
CA LYS A 110 -29.37 4.95 -18.29
C LYS A 110 -28.09 5.79 -18.27
N VAL A 111 -27.61 6.22 -19.43
CA VAL A 111 -26.37 7.01 -19.55
C VAL A 111 -26.62 8.45 -19.09
N LYS A 112 -25.93 8.88 -18.04
CA LYS A 112 -25.95 10.25 -17.53
C LYS A 112 -24.60 10.94 -17.76
N LYS A 113 -24.57 12.27 -17.62
CA LYS A 113 -23.33 13.05 -17.68
C LYS A 113 -22.38 12.55 -16.57
N GLY A 114 -21.25 11.96 -16.96
CA GLY A 114 -20.26 11.36 -16.06
C GLY A 114 -20.39 9.83 -15.84
N THR A 115 -21.30 9.14 -16.53
CA THR A 115 -21.35 7.66 -16.52
C THR A 115 -20.20 7.09 -17.34
N ILE A 116 -19.50 6.09 -16.80
CA ILE A 116 -18.50 5.32 -17.55
C ILE A 116 -19.26 4.33 -18.44
N VAL A 117 -19.22 4.54 -19.75
CA VAL A 117 -19.91 3.71 -20.74
C VAL A 117 -18.91 2.87 -21.52
N PHE A 118 -19.22 1.59 -21.66
CA PHE A 118 -18.51 0.66 -22.53
C PHE A 118 -19.33 0.48 -23.80
N GLU A 119 -18.72 0.69 -24.96
CA GLU A 119 -19.35 0.48 -26.26
C GLU A 119 -19.37 -1.02 -26.63
N PRO A 120 -20.27 -1.46 -27.53
CA PRO A 120 -20.43 -2.89 -27.85
C PRO A 120 -19.12 -3.55 -28.29
N ASN A 121 -18.30 -2.83 -29.06
CA ASN A 121 -17.00 -3.29 -29.52
C ASN A 121 -16.00 -3.46 -28.37
N GLU A 122 -16.06 -2.61 -27.35
CA GLU A 122 -15.21 -2.74 -26.16
C GLU A 122 -15.59 -3.98 -25.34
N ILE A 123 -16.90 -4.23 -25.19
CA ILE A 123 -17.42 -5.43 -24.52
C ILE A 123 -16.99 -6.69 -25.30
N LYS A 124 -17.08 -6.66 -26.64
CA LYS A 124 -16.60 -7.75 -27.49
C LYS A 124 -15.11 -8.04 -27.24
N LYS A 125 -14.26 -7.00 -27.20
CA LYS A 125 -12.82 -7.16 -26.93
C LYS A 125 -12.54 -7.79 -25.57
N ILE A 126 -13.28 -7.41 -24.52
CA ILE A 126 -13.18 -8.02 -23.19
C ILE A 126 -13.52 -9.52 -23.25
N MET A 127 -14.61 -9.88 -23.92
CA MET A 127 -15.05 -11.28 -24.01
C MET A 127 -14.10 -12.14 -24.83
N VAL A 128 -13.59 -11.61 -25.94
CA VAL A 128 -12.61 -12.28 -26.79
C VAL A 128 -11.30 -12.49 -26.01
N ALA A 129 -10.79 -11.46 -25.31
CA ALA A 129 -9.63 -11.58 -24.44
C ALA A 129 -9.84 -12.63 -23.31
N SER A 130 -11.02 -12.63 -22.70
CA SER A 130 -11.41 -13.66 -21.73
C SER A 130 -11.35 -15.06 -22.34
N GLY A 131 -11.86 -15.25 -23.56
CA GLY A 131 -11.81 -16.53 -24.28
C GLY A 131 -10.39 -17.01 -24.55
N TYR A 132 -9.48 -16.11 -24.95
CA TYR A 132 -8.08 -16.46 -25.11
C TYR A 132 -7.44 -16.93 -23.80
N LEU A 133 -7.68 -16.21 -22.71
CA LEU A 133 -7.14 -16.54 -21.40
C LEU A 133 -7.70 -17.85 -20.84
N LYS A 134 -8.96 -18.20 -21.16
CA LYS A 134 -9.54 -19.50 -20.80
C LYS A 134 -8.78 -20.66 -21.44
N LEU A 135 -8.45 -20.59 -22.73
CA LEU A 135 -7.62 -21.64 -23.36
C LEU A 135 -6.25 -21.73 -22.71
N TYR A 136 -5.61 -20.59 -22.48
CA TYR A 136 -4.28 -20.55 -21.88
C TYR A 136 -4.27 -21.01 -20.41
N SER A 137 -5.41 -20.95 -19.71
CA SER A 137 -5.51 -21.37 -18.30
C SER A 137 -5.26 -22.84 -18.03
N PHE A 138 -5.43 -23.71 -19.02
CA PHE A 138 -5.03 -25.12 -18.92
C PHE A 138 -3.52 -25.28 -18.72
N ILE A 139 -2.73 -24.30 -19.14
CA ILE A 139 -1.27 -24.32 -19.04
C ILE A 139 -0.83 -23.61 -17.77
N PHE A 140 -1.10 -22.31 -17.62
CA PHE A 140 -0.53 -21.55 -16.50
C PHE A 140 -1.13 -21.93 -15.12
N ASN A 141 -2.34 -22.49 -15.09
CA ASN A 141 -2.98 -22.97 -13.86
C ASN A 141 -2.65 -24.45 -13.54
N SER A 142 -1.87 -25.14 -14.39
CA SER A 142 -1.36 -26.48 -14.13
C SER A 142 -0.24 -26.44 -13.08
N GLN A 143 -0.19 -27.43 -12.18
CA GLN A 143 0.93 -27.65 -11.25
C GLN A 143 2.17 -28.18 -11.97
N ASP A 144 1.97 -29.01 -13.00
CA ASP A 144 3.05 -29.82 -13.57
C ASP A 144 3.71 -29.16 -14.79
N VAL A 145 3.00 -28.23 -15.45
CA VAL A 145 3.39 -27.72 -16.79
C VAL A 145 3.31 -26.19 -16.83
N THR A 146 3.88 -25.52 -15.83
CA THR A 146 3.87 -24.04 -15.80
C THR A 146 5.03 -23.45 -16.61
N PRO A 147 4.78 -22.52 -17.54
CA PRO A 147 5.86 -21.78 -18.20
C PRO A 147 6.59 -20.86 -17.21
N SER A 148 7.81 -20.46 -17.56
CA SER A 148 8.58 -19.46 -16.82
C SER A 148 7.83 -18.13 -16.72
N ASP A 149 8.10 -17.36 -15.65
CA ASP A 149 7.46 -16.06 -15.41
C ASP A 149 7.66 -15.08 -16.58
N SER A 150 8.79 -15.16 -17.29
CA SER A 150 9.06 -14.28 -18.43
C SER A 150 8.15 -14.61 -19.61
N VAL A 151 8.00 -15.91 -19.92
CA VAL A 151 7.17 -16.40 -21.02
C VAL A 151 5.70 -16.20 -20.69
N HIS A 152 5.29 -16.46 -19.45
CA HIS A 152 3.92 -16.18 -19.00
C HIS A 152 3.53 -14.72 -19.20
N LYS A 153 4.38 -13.77 -18.77
CA LYS A 153 4.13 -12.33 -18.95
C LYS A 153 4.03 -11.95 -20.42
N ASN A 154 4.93 -12.50 -21.26
CA ASN A 154 4.92 -12.23 -22.70
C ASN A 154 3.62 -12.72 -23.36
N ILE A 155 3.25 -13.99 -23.12
CA ILE A 155 2.03 -14.59 -23.66
C ILE A 155 0.79 -13.83 -23.18
N TYR A 156 0.71 -13.55 -21.87
CA TYR A 156 -0.41 -12.81 -21.30
C TYR A 156 -0.61 -11.46 -22.01
N ASN A 157 0.47 -10.67 -22.15
CA ASN A 157 0.42 -9.39 -22.85
C ASN A 157 -0.04 -9.50 -24.31
N ILE A 158 0.38 -10.54 -25.03
CA ILE A 158 -0.09 -10.82 -26.41
C ILE A 158 -1.59 -11.11 -26.44
N LEU A 159 -2.09 -11.86 -25.46
CA LEU A 159 -3.51 -12.24 -25.39
C LEU A 159 -4.40 -11.05 -25.02
N VAL A 160 -3.96 -10.18 -24.11
CA VAL A 160 -4.76 -9.02 -23.65
C VAL A 160 -4.45 -7.72 -24.39
N LYS A 161 -3.60 -7.75 -25.42
CA LYS A 161 -3.16 -6.55 -26.15
C LYS A 161 -4.33 -5.64 -26.60
N ASP A 162 -5.37 -6.26 -27.15
CA ASP A 162 -6.52 -5.52 -27.70
C ASP A 162 -7.32 -4.74 -26.64
N ILE A 163 -7.24 -5.13 -25.37
CA ILE A 163 -7.85 -4.38 -24.25
C ILE A 163 -6.88 -3.39 -23.60
N LEU A 164 -5.57 -3.65 -23.66
CA LEU A 164 -4.53 -2.72 -23.18
C LEU A 164 -4.42 -1.47 -24.06
N ASP A 165 -4.41 -1.65 -25.38
CA ASP A 165 -4.15 -0.58 -26.35
C ASP A 165 -5.37 0.34 -26.59
N THR A 166 -6.54 0.01 -26.03
CA THR A 166 -7.82 0.65 -26.38
C THR A 166 -8.46 1.43 -25.23
N GLY A 167 -7.74 1.63 -24.12
CA GLY A 167 -8.24 2.38 -22.95
C GLY A 167 -9.33 1.66 -22.15
N ILE A 168 -9.70 0.42 -22.52
CA ILE A 168 -10.70 -0.40 -21.82
C ILE A 168 -10.27 -0.64 -20.37
N VAL A 169 -8.99 -0.93 -20.14
CA VAL A 169 -8.43 -1.12 -18.80
C VAL A 169 -8.57 0.15 -17.95
N PHE A 170 -8.44 1.33 -18.54
CA PHE A 170 -8.64 2.60 -17.85
C PHE A 170 -10.12 2.79 -17.44
N LYS A 171 -11.07 2.43 -18.30
CA LYS A 171 -12.49 2.44 -17.92
C LYS A 171 -12.81 1.45 -16.79
N ILE A 172 -12.18 0.26 -16.79
CA ILE A 172 -12.31 -0.70 -15.68
C ILE A 172 -11.73 -0.09 -14.40
N PHE A 173 -10.56 0.53 -14.48
CA PHE A 173 -9.95 1.25 -13.36
C PHE A 173 -10.86 2.35 -12.81
N ASP A 174 -11.50 3.15 -13.67
CA ASP A 174 -12.43 4.19 -13.23
C ASP A 174 -13.68 3.63 -12.53
N ILE A 175 -14.21 2.47 -12.97
CA ILE A 175 -15.31 1.79 -12.26
C ILE A 175 -14.86 1.43 -10.84
N ILE A 176 -13.68 0.83 -10.71
CA ILE A 176 -13.13 0.41 -9.42
C ILE A 176 -12.94 1.63 -8.53
N ARG A 177 -12.27 2.67 -9.05
CA ARG A 177 -11.99 3.92 -8.34
C ARG A 177 -13.28 4.58 -7.87
N PHE A 178 -14.29 4.69 -8.72
CA PHE A 178 -15.58 5.29 -8.36
C PHE A 178 -16.27 4.52 -7.23
N LYS A 179 -16.29 3.18 -7.30
CA LYS A 179 -16.90 2.34 -6.26
C LYS A 179 -16.13 2.39 -4.94
N VAL A 180 -14.82 2.30 -4.98
CA VAL A 180 -13.97 2.43 -3.78
C VAL A 180 -14.17 3.80 -3.14
N PHE A 181 -14.20 4.87 -3.93
CA PHE A 181 -14.42 6.23 -3.44
C PHE A 181 -15.82 6.40 -2.81
N ARG A 182 -16.87 5.87 -3.45
CA ARG A 182 -18.23 5.86 -2.88
C ARG A 182 -18.27 5.10 -1.54
N HIS A 183 -17.58 3.98 -1.44
CA HIS A 183 -17.42 3.25 -0.19
C HIS A 183 -16.62 4.03 0.86
N LYS A 184 -15.60 4.80 0.44
CA LYS A 184 -14.85 5.71 1.32
C LYS A 184 -15.72 6.79 1.92
N LEU A 185 -16.60 7.40 1.13
CA LEU A 185 -17.54 8.41 1.63
C LEU A 185 -18.57 7.81 2.60
N THR A 186 -19.17 6.67 2.24
CA THR A 186 -20.23 6.04 3.04
C THR A 186 -19.71 5.37 4.31
N LYS A 187 -18.49 4.84 4.31
CA LYS A 187 -17.85 4.18 5.45
C LYS A 187 -16.57 4.88 5.87
N LYS A 188 -16.62 6.21 5.98
CA LYS A 188 -15.47 7.07 6.27
C LYS A 188 -14.60 6.55 7.42
N HIS A 189 -15.22 6.21 8.56
CA HIS A 189 -14.51 5.70 9.73
C HIS A 189 -13.77 4.37 9.51
N MET A 190 -14.31 3.48 8.66
CA MET A 190 -13.61 2.23 8.33
C MET A 190 -12.40 2.51 7.46
N TRP A 191 -12.52 3.41 6.49
CA TRP A 191 -11.41 3.78 5.62
C TRP A 191 -10.35 4.61 6.33
N GLU A 192 -10.74 5.46 7.29
CA GLU A 192 -9.82 6.10 8.24
C GLU A 192 -9.09 5.02 9.06
N PHE A 193 -9.79 3.99 9.53
CA PHE A 193 -9.15 2.84 10.18
C PHE A 193 -8.18 2.09 9.24
N PHE A 194 -8.50 1.88 7.97
CA PHE A 194 -7.56 1.26 6.99
C PHE A 194 -6.33 2.14 6.75
N ASP A 195 -6.55 3.44 6.55
CA ASP A 195 -5.51 4.44 6.32
C ASP A 195 -4.59 4.54 7.57
N GLU A 196 -5.16 4.50 8.78
CA GLU A 196 -4.44 4.64 10.05
C GLU A 196 -3.80 3.33 10.59
N LYS A 197 -4.49 2.19 10.52
CA LYS A 197 -4.03 0.92 11.12
C LYS A 197 -3.32 0.01 10.14
N LEU A 198 -3.79 -0.09 8.90
CA LEU A 198 -3.27 -1.01 7.88
C LEU A 198 -2.34 -0.32 6.86
N ALA A 199 -2.23 1.01 6.89
CA ALA A 199 -1.39 1.81 5.99
C ALA A 199 -1.65 1.54 4.49
N THR A 200 -2.85 1.09 4.17
CA THR A 200 -3.30 0.84 2.79
C THR A 200 -4.26 1.94 2.38
N SER A 201 -3.81 2.84 1.50
CA SER A 201 -4.68 3.88 0.95
C SER A 201 -5.75 3.28 0.06
N ALA A 202 -6.85 4.02 -0.14
CA ALA A 202 -7.87 3.68 -1.11
C ALA A 202 -7.27 3.39 -2.50
N ASP A 203 -6.26 4.14 -2.93
CA ASP A 203 -5.60 3.95 -4.23
C ASP A 203 -4.86 2.60 -4.31
N VAL A 204 -4.22 2.17 -3.23
CA VAL A 204 -3.59 0.83 -3.15
C VAL A 204 -4.64 -0.27 -3.32
N HIS A 205 -5.83 -0.10 -2.70
CA HIS A 205 -6.93 -1.05 -2.87
C HIS A 205 -7.50 -1.03 -4.28
N VAL A 206 -7.60 0.12 -4.93
CA VAL A 206 -7.99 0.23 -6.34
C VAL A 206 -7.04 -0.58 -7.23
N VAL A 207 -5.72 -0.43 -7.05
CA VAL A 207 -4.71 -1.18 -7.82
C VAL A 207 -4.80 -2.68 -7.53
N LYS A 208 -4.97 -3.08 -6.25
CA LYS A 208 -5.14 -4.50 -5.88
C LYS A 208 -6.36 -5.14 -6.54
N ILE A 209 -7.49 -4.43 -6.53
CA ILE A 209 -8.73 -4.90 -7.18
C ILE A 209 -8.54 -4.98 -8.69
N LEU A 210 -7.91 -3.98 -9.30
CA LEU A 210 -7.62 -4.01 -10.74
C LEU A 210 -6.75 -5.23 -11.09
N ASN A 211 -5.70 -5.47 -10.31
CA ASN A 211 -4.80 -6.60 -10.54
C ASN A 211 -5.51 -7.96 -10.39
N ASP A 212 -6.40 -8.12 -9.40
CA ASP A 212 -7.21 -9.35 -9.25
C ASP A 212 -8.20 -9.51 -10.40
N ILE A 213 -8.81 -8.41 -10.85
CA ILE A 213 -9.72 -8.44 -12.01
C ILE A 213 -8.97 -8.87 -13.25
N MET A 214 -7.83 -8.26 -13.57
CA MET A 214 -7.07 -8.57 -14.77
C MET A 214 -6.55 -10.01 -14.75
N ASN A 215 -5.91 -10.45 -13.66
CA ASN A 215 -5.23 -11.76 -13.64
C ASN A 215 -6.16 -12.94 -13.38
N SER A 216 -7.27 -12.75 -12.66
CA SER A 216 -8.14 -13.87 -12.25
C SER A 216 -9.57 -13.75 -12.77
N LYS A 217 -10.20 -12.58 -12.63
CA LYS A 217 -11.66 -12.44 -12.85
C LYS A 217 -12.01 -12.24 -14.32
N LEU A 218 -11.13 -11.61 -15.10
CA LEU A 218 -11.29 -11.45 -16.54
C LEU A 218 -11.43 -12.81 -17.23
N ILE A 219 -10.70 -13.82 -16.76
CA ILE A 219 -10.74 -15.19 -17.31
C ILE A 219 -12.12 -15.84 -17.10
N LEU A 220 -12.81 -15.47 -16.02
CA LEU A 220 -14.07 -16.06 -15.58
C LEU A 220 -15.31 -15.38 -16.18
N CYS A 221 -15.18 -14.47 -17.15
CA CYS A 221 -16.33 -13.85 -17.81
C CYS A 221 -17.12 -14.89 -18.63
N GLU A 222 -18.40 -15.07 -18.34
CA GLU A 222 -19.28 -15.94 -19.13
C GLU A 222 -19.83 -15.18 -20.35
N GLU A 223 -19.90 -15.85 -21.49
CA GLU A 223 -20.17 -15.27 -22.80
C GLU A 223 -21.59 -14.69 -22.99
N ASP A 224 -22.54 -15.16 -22.18
CA ASP A 224 -23.95 -14.76 -22.16
C ASP A 224 -24.24 -13.66 -21.13
N LYS A 225 -23.25 -13.28 -20.31
CA LYS A 225 -23.41 -12.30 -19.23
C LYS A 225 -22.71 -10.99 -19.55
N ASN A 226 -23.18 -9.90 -18.98
CA ASN A 226 -22.50 -8.61 -19.12
C ASN A 226 -21.23 -8.59 -18.24
N PRO A 227 -20.02 -8.47 -18.81
CA PRO A 227 -18.77 -8.50 -18.05
C PRO A 227 -18.63 -7.27 -17.15
N ILE A 228 -19.24 -6.13 -17.51
CA ILE A 228 -19.19 -4.90 -16.73
C ILE A 228 -20.01 -5.04 -15.45
N SER A 229 -21.21 -5.61 -15.53
CA SER A 229 -22.02 -5.93 -14.35
C SER A 229 -21.31 -6.94 -13.46
N TYR A 230 -20.65 -7.95 -14.04
CA TYR A 230 -19.83 -8.90 -13.31
C TYR A 230 -18.68 -8.23 -12.56
N PHE A 231 -17.87 -7.40 -13.22
CA PHE A 231 -16.80 -6.65 -12.56
C PHE A 231 -17.34 -5.74 -11.46
N SER A 232 -18.46 -5.06 -11.73
CA SER A 232 -19.14 -4.20 -10.75
C SER A 232 -19.51 -4.96 -9.46
N VAL A 233 -19.99 -6.20 -9.56
CA VAL A 233 -20.31 -7.07 -8.41
C VAL A 233 -19.03 -7.54 -7.72
N VAL A 234 -18.04 -8.02 -8.48
CA VAL A 234 -16.74 -8.46 -7.97
C VAL A 234 -16.05 -7.36 -7.16
N VAL A 235 -16.06 -6.12 -7.66
CA VAL A 235 -15.50 -4.96 -6.94
C VAL A 235 -16.20 -4.77 -5.59
N GLU A 236 -17.52 -4.88 -5.53
CA GLU A 236 -18.26 -4.75 -4.26
C GLU A 236 -17.94 -5.88 -3.28
N GLU A 237 -17.84 -7.11 -3.76
CA GLU A 237 -17.45 -8.26 -2.94
C GLU A 237 -16.03 -8.13 -2.41
N LEU A 238 -15.08 -7.73 -3.24
CA LEU A 238 -13.70 -7.49 -2.84
C LEU A 238 -13.61 -6.35 -1.82
N ILE A 239 -14.32 -5.23 -2.04
CA ILE A 239 -14.40 -4.15 -1.05
C ILE A 239 -14.98 -4.68 0.26
N LYS A 240 -16.09 -5.42 0.25
CA LYS A 240 -16.67 -6.02 1.46
C LYS A 240 -15.68 -6.97 2.15
N TYR A 241 -14.95 -7.79 1.40
CA TYR A 241 -13.94 -8.69 1.93
C TYR A 241 -12.80 -7.93 2.61
N PHE A 242 -12.23 -6.91 1.94
CA PHE A 242 -11.22 -6.05 2.54
C PHE A 242 -11.73 -5.40 3.81
N LEU A 243 -12.95 -4.85 3.78
CA LEU A 243 -13.61 -4.24 4.93
C LEU A 243 -13.95 -5.23 6.07
N LYS A 244 -13.97 -6.55 5.80
CA LYS A 244 -14.26 -7.60 6.79
C LYS A 244 -13.01 -8.07 7.54
N THR A 245 -11.83 -8.00 6.93
CA THR A 245 -10.55 -8.38 7.55
C THR A 245 -10.31 -7.71 8.93
N PRO A 246 -10.60 -6.40 9.13
CA PRO A 246 -10.51 -5.76 10.44
C PRO A 246 -11.48 -6.26 11.50
N TYR A 247 -12.65 -6.78 11.10
CA TYR A 247 -13.66 -7.27 12.04
C TYR A 247 -13.23 -8.60 12.66
N ASN A 248 -12.56 -9.46 11.89
CA ASN A 248 -12.01 -10.70 12.40
C ASN A 248 -10.78 -10.47 13.30
N GLU A 249 -9.97 -9.44 13.03
CA GLU A 249 -8.84 -9.06 13.89
C GLU A 249 -9.27 -8.37 15.20
N LYS A 250 -10.52 -7.88 15.29
CA LYS A 250 -11.05 -7.22 16.50
C LYS A 250 -11.77 -8.15 17.49
N VAL A 251 -11.89 -9.46 17.22
CA VAL A 251 -12.39 -10.44 18.21
C VAL A 251 -11.24 -11.18 18.93
N ALA A 252 -9.98 -10.98 18.55
CA ALA A 252 -8.84 -11.52 19.28
C ALA A 252 -8.19 -10.45 20.18
N TYR A 253 -8.94 -10.00 21.19
CA TYR A 253 -8.36 -9.90 22.53
C TYR A 253 -8.58 -11.27 23.18
N GLU A 254 -7.85 -12.28 22.71
CA GLU A 254 -7.57 -13.47 23.48
C GLU A 254 -6.07 -13.49 23.67
N ASP A 255 -5.62 -13.59 24.92
CA ASP A 255 -4.23 -13.78 25.37
C ASP A 255 -3.57 -15.06 24.84
N SER A 256 -4.08 -15.63 23.75
CA SER A 256 -3.48 -16.72 23.01
C SER A 256 -3.12 -16.23 21.61
N ILE A 257 -1.90 -15.69 21.46
CA ILE A 257 -1.20 -15.80 20.19
C ILE A 257 -0.96 -17.30 19.99
N GLY A 258 -1.94 -17.98 19.39
CA GLY A 258 -1.77 -19.31 18.87
C GLY A 258 -0.64 -19.28 17.85
N ARG A 259 0.37 -20.13 18.05
CA ARG A 259 1.55 -20.31 17.18
C ARG A 259 1.22 -20.61 15.70
N GLN A 260 -0.06 -20.66 15.33
CA GLN A 260 -0.56 -20.96 13.98
C GLN A 260 -0.74 -19.71 13.09
N ASN A 261 -0.71 -18.49 13.63
CA ASN A 261 -0.79 -17.25 12.83
C ASN A 261 0.56 -16.80 12.23
N ILE A 262 1.59 -17.63 12.33
CA ILE A 262 2.93 -17.38 11.78
C ILE A 262 2.98 -17.68 10.25
N HIS A 263 1.96 -18.30 9.67
CA HIS A 263 2.00 -18.81 8.28
C HIS A 263 1.01 -18.18 7.27
N GLY A 264 0.43 -17.00 7.58
CA GLY A 264 -0.34 -16.23 6.59
C GLY A 264 0.55 -15.43 5.64
N PHE A 265 0.09 -15.16 4.41
CA PHE A 265 0.74 -14.45 3.28
C PHE A 265 1.25 -13.00 3.54
N TYR A 266 1.47 -12.60 4.78
CA TYR A 266 2.19 -11.37 5.14
C TYR A 266 3.67 -11.70 5.30
N ARG A 267 4.47 -11.33 4.31
CA ARG A 267 5.90 -11.66 4.21
C ARG A 267 6.79 -11.09 5.32
N ASP A 268 6.26 -10.47 6.38
CA ASP A 268 7.11 -9.91 7.45
C ASP A 268 6.42 -9.67 8.81
N ASN A 269 5.65 -10.64 9.31
CA ASN A 269 5.06 -10.54 10.67
C ASN A 269 6.13 -10.38 11.76
N LEU A 270 7.32 -10.98 11.56
CA LEU A 270 8.46 -10.82 12.47
C LEU A 270 9.04 -9.41 12.39
N GLY A 271 9.29 -8.87 11.18
CA GLY A 271 9.73 -7.49 11.01
C GLY A 271 8.77 -6.49 11.65
N ASN A 272 7.46 -6.62 11.38
CA ASN A 272 6.44 -5.77 11.99
C ASN A 272 6.43 -5.85 13.53
N TYR A 273 6.61 -7.05 14.10
CA TYR A 273 6.74 -7.22 15.54
C TYR A 273 8.00 -6.53 16.08
N SER A 274 9.16 -6.75 15.44
CA SER A 274 10.44 -6.13 15.82
C SER A 274 10.40 -4.60 15.73
N TYR A 275 9.73 -4.05 14.72
CA TYR A 275 9.52 -2.60 14.59
C TYR A 275 8.66 -2.06 15.73
N ASN A 276 7.57 -2.74 16.07
CA ASN A 276 6.69 -2.33 17.17
C ASN A 276 7.39 -2.45 18.54
N ASP A 277 8.19 -3.51 18.75
CA ASP A 277 9.02 -3.66 19.96
C ASP A 277 10.03 -2.51 20.08
N THR A 278 10.75 -2.21 18.99
CA THR A 278 11.72 -1.11 18.94
C THR A 278 11.07 0.22 19.30
N LEU A 279 9.88 0.50 18.75
CA LEU A 279 9.10 1.70 19.08
C LEU A 279 8.63 1.73 20.54
N GLY A 280 8.19 0.59 21.08
CA GLY A 280 7.79 0.47 22.48
C GLY A 280 8.95 0.71 23.44
N ARG A 281 10.12 0.17 23.14
CA ARG A 281 11.35 0.39 23.91
C ARG A 281 11.81 1.85 23.81
N LEU A 282 11.79 2.44 22.61
CA LEU A 282 12.14 3.85 22.40
C LEU A 282 11.20 4.78 23.17
N LYS A 283 9.89 4.49 23.19
CA LYS A 283 8.91 5.18 24.03
C LYS A 283 9.31 5.11 25.50
N GLY A 284 9.64 3.92 26.01
CA GLY A 284 10.05 3.75 27.40
C GLY A 284 11.28 4.58 27.77
N ILE A 285 12.30 4.59 26.90
CA ILE A 285 13.51 5.42 27.07
C ILE A 285 13.17 6.91 27.04
N ALA A 286 12.28 7.33 26.14
CA ALA A 286 11.83 8.70 26.03
C ALA A 286 11.16 9.19 27.32
N TYR A 287 10.23 8.41 27.89
CA TYR A 287 9.60 8.74 29.18
C TYR A 287 10.62 8.85 30.31
N GLU A 288 11.53 7.88 30.46
CA GLU A 288 12.60 7.93 31.47
C GLU A 288 13.48 9.19 31.32
N CYS A 289 13.80 9.57 30.08
CA CYS A 289 14.56 10.77 29.79
C CYS A 289 13.80 12.06 30.15
N ILE A 290 12.49 12.07 29.96
CA ILE A 290 11.63 13.21 30.28
C ILE A 290 11.46 13.33 31.79
N TYR A 291 11.21 12.24 32.50
CA TYR A 291 11.10 12.23 33.97
C TYR A 291 12.38 12.71 34.63
N LYS A 292 13.55 12.17 34.22
CA LYS A 292 14.86 12.67 34.68
C LYS A 292 15.11 14.16 34.37
N LYS A 293 14.45 14.72 33.36
CA LYS A 293 14.55 16.16 33.03
C LYS A 293 13.66 16.98 33.96
N ILE A 294 12.45 16.50 34.24
CA ILE A 294 11.52 17.14 35.18
C ILE A 294 12.13 17.14 36.59
N ASP A 295 12.67 16.00 37.05
CA ASP A 295 13.32 15.88 38.37
C ASP A 295 14.50 16.83 38.56
N LYS A 296 15.17 17.23 37.47
CA LYS A 296 16.28 18.20 37.49
C LYS A 296 15.83 19.65 37.42
N MET A 297 14.60 19.91 36.97
CA MET A 297 14.02 21.25 36.87
C MET A 297 13.40 21.70 38.19
N THR A 298 13.06 20.76 39.09
CA THR A 298 12.63 21.02 40.46
C THR A 298 13.85 21.13 41.39
N PRO A 299 14.11 22.28 42.03
CA PRO A 299 15.22 22.43 42.96
C PRO A 299 15.02 21.53 44.18
N SER A 300 16.07 20.82 44.60
CA SER A 300 16.08 19.87 45.73
C SER A 300 15.83 20.49 47.12
N SER A 301 15.39 21.75 47.19
CA SER A 301 15.17 22.51 48.42
C SER A 301 13.70 22.73 48.79
N VAL A 302 12.76 22.16 48.02
CA VAL A 302 11.32 22.15 48.32
C VAL A 302 10.83 20.72 48.03
N GLY A 303 10.01 20.14 48.91
CA GLY A 303 9.79 18.68 49.00
C GLY A 303 9.28 17.96 47.74
N ASN A 304 9.30 16.62 47.79
CA ASN A 304 8.90 15.71 46.70
C ASN A 304 7.52 15.99 46.07
N GLU A 305 6.62 16.68 46.78
CA GLU A 305 5.26 16.98 46.34
C GLU A 305 5.19 17.85 45.07
N ASP A 306 6.15 18.76 44.85
CA ASP A 306 6.14 19.64 43.66
C ASP A 306 6.59 18.90 42.39
N ALA A 307 7.50 17.93 42.50
CA ALA A 307 7.95 17.13 41.35
C ALA A 307 6.83 16.19 40.86
N ASP A 308 6.14 15.54 41.79
CA ASP A 308 5.00 14.66 41.50
C ASP A 308 3.82 15.43 40.88
N LYS A 309 3.62 16.68 41.32
CA LYS A 309 2.63 17.58 40.71
C LYS A 309 2.98 17.94 39.28
N VAL A 310 4.23 18.34 39.00
CA VAL A 310 4.67 18.69 37.63
C VAL A 310 4.63 17.47 36.70
N LEU A 311 4.96 16.28 37.22
CA LEU A 311 4.83 15.00 36.50
C LEU A 311 3.37 14.70 36.16
N SER A 312 2.46 14.87 37.12
CA SER A 312 1.03 14.66 36.94
C SER A 312 0.45 15.64 35.90
N GLU A 313 0.79 16.93 35.99
CA GLU A 313 0.40 17.95 35.01
C GLU A 313 0.97 17.68 33.61
N PHE A 314 2.20 17.16 33.50
CA PHE A 314 2.76 16.72 32.23
C PHE A 314 1.97 15.55 31.64
N GLN A 315 1.68 14.51 32.44
CA GLN A 315 0.92 13.35 31.98
C GLN A 315 -0.50 13.72 31.54
N GLU A 316 -1.19 14.56 32.32
CA GLU A 316 -2.52 15.05 31.97
C GLU A 316 -2.50 15.82 30.64
N ARG A 317 -1.50 16.69 30.44
CA ARG A 317 -1.34 17.41 29.17
C ARG A 317 -1.06 16.48 28.00
N VAL A 318 -0.23 15.45 28.18
CA VAL A 318 0.07 14.45 27.14
C VAL A 318 -1.19 13.69 26.72
N LEU A 319 -2.01 13.26 27.69
CA LEU A 319 -3.28 12.56 27.43
C LEU A 319 -4.31 13.46 26.72
N ASN A 320 -4.29 14.76 27.01
CA ASN A 320 -5.24 15.73 26.46
C ASN A 320 -4.85 16.27 25.06
N ILE A 321 -3.77 15.77 24.43
CA ILE A 321 -3.35 16.22 23.09
C ILE A 321 -4.38 15.79 22.03
N LYS A 322 -5.00 16.78 21.39
CA LYS A 322 -6.02 16.55 20.36
C LYS A 322 -5.46 16.32 18.96
N TYR A 323 -4.29 16.86 18.62
CA TYR A 323 -3.74 16.81 17.26
C TYR A 323 -2.24 16.51 17.25
N VAL A 324 -1.78 15.79 16.22
CA VAL A 324 -0.36 15.49 16.01
C VAL A 324 0.34 16.72 15.44
N SER A 325 1.50 17.07 15.98
CA SER A 325 2.34 18.17 15.48
C SER A 325 2.73 17.96 14.01
N PRO A 326 2.62 18.97 13.13
CA PRO A 326 3.17 18.90 11.77
C PRO A 326 4.65 18.53 11.73
N LEU A 327 5.45 19.04 12.68
CA LEU A 327 6.87 18.70 12.84
C LEU A 327 7.07 17.21 13.14
N SER A 328 6.09 16.54 13.75
CA SER A 328 6.16 15.09 13.91
C SER A 328 6.23 14.38 12.56
N LYS A 329 5.51 14.87 11.55
CA LYS A 329 5.42 14.23 10.23
C LYS A 329 6.59 14.59 9.30
N CYS A 330 7.03 15.86 9.32
CA CYS A 330 8.06 16.37 8.41
C CYS A 330 9.47 16.39 9.00
N LEU A 331 9.65 16.24 10.31
CA LEU A 331 10.96 16.30 10.97
C LEU A 331 11.22 15.07 11.86
N VAL A 332 10.34 14.80 12.84
CA VAL A 332 10.60 13.78 13.87
C VAL A 332 10.59 12.37 13.29
N SER A 333 9.49 11.98 12.64
CA SER A 333 9.32 10.63 12.10
C SER A 333 10.34 10.30 10.99
N PRO A 334 10.70 11.20 10.05
CA PRO A 334 11.77 10.94 9.08
C PRO A 334 13.13 10.67 9.74
N ILE A 335 13.54 11.51 10.69
CA ILE A 335 14.83 11.36 11.39
C ILE A 335 14.85 10.06 12.20
N LEU A 336 13.80 9.78 12.98
CA LEU A 336 13.72 8.53 13.75
C LEU A 336 13.69 7.30 12.85
N SER A 337 13.06 7.38 11.68
CA SER A 337 13.04 6.28 10.71
C SER A 337 14.42 5.97 10.16
N GLN A 338 15.21 7.00 9.81
CA GLN A 338 16.59 6.81 9.39
C GLN A 338 17.46 6.27 10.52
N MET A 339 17.32 6.81 11.73
CA MET A 339 18.15 6.42 12.88
C MET A 339 17.93 4.98 13.33
N THR A 340 16.66 4.55 13.40
CA THR A 340 16.26 3.24 13.95
C THR A 340 16.09 2.17 12.87
N LYS A 341 16.16 2.55 11.60
CA LYS A 341 15.80 1.72 10.43
C LYS A 341 14.35 1.18 10.46
N VAL A 342 13.53 1.66 11.40
CA VAL A 342 12.09 1.37 11.41
C VAL A 342 11.44 2.15 10.27
N PRO A 343 10.65 1.51 9.39
CA PRO A 343 10.03 2.21 8.27
C PRO A 343 9.12 3.36 8.72
N TYR A 344 9.22 4.49 8.03
CA TYR A 344 8.48 5.73 8.34
C TYR A 344 6.98 5.54 8.56
N PHE A 345 6.35 4.59 7.85
CA PHE A 345 4.93 4.32 7.98
C PHE A 345 4.53 3.81 9.38
N HIS A 346 5.43 3.16 10.14
CA HIS A 346 5.14 2.75 11.51
C HIS A 346 5.05 3.95 12.46
N PHE A 347 5.89 4.97 12.26
CA PHE A 347 5.82 6.20 13.04
C PHE A 347 4.53 6.99 12.81
N LYS A 348 3.91 6.87 11.61
CA LYS A 348 2.59 7.45 11.34
C LYS A 348 1.45 6.80 12.14
N LYS A 349 1.65 5.58 12.65
CA LYS A 349 0.64 4.83 13.44
C LYS A 349 0.70 5.12 14.94
N LEU A 350 1.67 5.92 15.39
CA LEU A 350 1.83 6.27 16.79
C LEU A 350 0.64 7.10 17.27
N SER A 351 0.24 6.89 18.53
CA SER A 351 -0.74 7.77 19.17
C SER A 351 -0.21 9.19 19.25
N LYS A 352 -1.11 10.15 19.46
CA LYS A 352 -0.77 11.58 19.60
C LYS A 352 0.21 11.78 20.76
N GLU A 353 -0.04 11.08 21.87
CA GLU A 353 0.82 11.02 23.04
C GLU A 353 2.23 10.51 22.70
N HIS A 354 2.31 9.35 22.03
CA HIS A 354 3.60 8.75 21.67
C HIS A 354 4.38 9.64 20.71
N SER A 355 3.70 10.24 19.73
CA SER A 355 4.31 11.17 18.78
C SER A 355 4.92 12.38 19.50
N MET A 356 4.21 12.93 20.50
CA MET A 356 4.72 14.04 21.31
C MET A 356 5.92 13.63 22.15
N VAL A 357 5.85 12.49 22.83
CA VAL A 357 6.93 11.99 23.70
C VAL A 357 8.21 11.74 22.88
N LEU A 358 8.08 11.15 21.69
CA LEU A 358 9.21 10.96 20.79
C LEU A 358 9.74 12.28 20.23
N SER A 359 8.87 13.27 20.00
CA SER A 359 9.29 14.63 19.58
C SER A 359 10.17 15.30 20.64
N VAL A 360 9.77 15.25 21.92
CA VAL A 360 10.56 15.77 23.04
C VAL A 360 11.88 15.03 23.19
N TYR A 361 11.86 13.70 23.04
CA TYR A 361 13.07 12.89 23.12
C TYR A 361 14.04 13.22 21.98
N LEU A 362 13.54 13.31 20.74
CA LEU A 362 14.37 13.65 19.59
C LEU A 362 14.97 15.05 19.74
N GLN A 363 14.23 16.03 20.26
CA GLN A 363 14.78 17.35 20.55
C GLN A 363 16.06 17.28 21.39
N LYS A 364 16.03 16.50 22.47
CA LYS A 364 17.19 16.32 23.36
C LYS A 364 18.39 15.76 22.59
N LEU A 365 18.16 14.83 21.67
CA LEU A 365 19.22 14.26 20.84
C LEU A 365 19.75 15.26 19.82
N LEU A 366 18.86 15.98 19.13
CA LEU A 366 19.21 17.01 18.16
C LEU A 366 20.04 18.12 18.80
N LEU A 367 19.65 18.62 19.97
CA LEU A 367 20.43 19.63 20.70
C LEU A 367 21.81 19.13 21.16
N LYS A 368 22.00 17.83 21.37
CA LYS A 368 23.34 17.28 21.67
C LYS A 368 24.25 17.27 20.44
N VAL A 369 23.68 16.94 19.28
CA VAL A 369 24.42 16.69 18.03
C VAL A 369 24.65 17.98 17.23
N PHE A 370 23.66 18.86 17.21
CA PHE A 370 23.67 20.16 16.53
C PHE A 370 23.97 21.33 17.47
N LYS A 371 24.07 21.09 18.79
CA LYS A 371 24.34 22.11 19.80
C LYS A 371 23.30 23.24 19.74
N ASN A 372 23.73 24.43 19.34
CA ASN A 372 22.88 25.63 19.24
C ASN A 372 22.37 25.88 17.81
N GLU A 373 22.76 25.06 16.82
CA GLU A 373 22.23 25.19 15.47
C GLU A 373 20.76 24.81 15.44
N TYR A 374 19.94 25.61 14.74
CA TYR A 374 18.51 25.40 14.55
C TYR A 374 17.70 25.41 15.87
N SER A 375 18.18 26.14 16.88
CA SER A 375 17.57 26.13 18.22
C SER A 375 16.11 26.57 18.22
N ASP A 376 15.73 27.51 17.35
CA ASP A 376 14.36 28.01 17.29
C ASP A 376 13.43 26.91 16.72
N LEU A 377 13.85 26.24 15.65
CA LEU A 377 13.13 25.09 15.09
C LEU A 377 13.02 23.95 16.10
N PHE A 378 14.13 23.57 16.73
CA PHE A 378 14.13 22.46 17.69
C PHE A 378 13.34 22.78 18.95
N SER A 379 13.24 24.05 19.37
CA SER A 379 12.41 24.44 20.52
C SER A 379 10.93 24.07 20.33
N LEU A 380 10.42 24.13 19.09
CA LEU A 380 9.03 23.78 18.75
C LEU A 380 8.72 22.28 18.91
N LEU A 381 9.73 21.42 18.99
CA LEU A 381 9.53 19.98 19.24
C LEU A 381 8.99 19.67 20.65
N ASN A 382 9.07 20.64 21.57
CA ASN A 382 8.38 20.59 22.87
C ASN A 382 6.94 21.11 22.83
N CYS A 383 6.45 21.49 21.65
CA CYS A 383 5.13 22.08 21.51
C CYS A 383 4.18 21.18 20.72
N TYR A 384 2.90 21.23 21.08
CA TYR A 384 1.81 20.57 20.37
C TYR A 384 0.78 21.58 19.87
N PRO A 385 0.07 21.28 18.77
CA PRO A 385 -0.97 22.13 18.23
C PRO A 385 -2.24 22.13 19.10
N MET A 386 -2.76 23.32 19.40
CA MET A 386 -4.05 23.48 20.11
C MET A 386 -5.27 23.33 19.19
N GLU A 387 -5.08 23.65 17.90
CA GLU A 387 -6.10 23.60 16.85
C GLU A 387 -5.68 22.62 15.75
N LEU A 388 -6.63 22.17 14.93
CA LEU A 388 -6.34 21.29 13.81
C LEU A 388 -5.37 21.99 12.84
N PRO A 389 -4.15 21.45 12.60
CA PRO A 389 -3.21 22.05 11.67
C PRO A 389 -3.76 22.06 10.24
N SER A 390 -3.50 23.13 9.49
CA SER A 390 -3.87 23.21 8.07
C SER A 390 -3.15 22.14 7.26
N ILE A 391 -3.91 21.43 6.41
CA ILE A 391 -3.37 20.38 5.53
C ILE A 391 -2.60 21.00 4.35
N ALA A 392 -2.97 22.20 3.93
CA ALA A 392 -2.36 22.93 2.84
C ALA A 392 -2.08 24.38 3.27
N THR A 393 -1.10 24.99 2.62
CA THR A 393 -0.69 26.38 2.87
C THR A 393 -0.33 27.04 1.56
N THR A 394 -0.67 28.33 1.44
CA THR A 394 -0.28 29.20 0.32
C THR A 394 0.98 30.02 0.63
N TYR A 395 1.62 29.73 1.77
CA TYR A 395 2.81 30.41 2.22
C TYR A 395 3.94 30.31 1.19
N LYS A 396 4.65 31.41 1.02
CA LYS A 396 5.83 31.53 0.17
C LYS A 396 6.98 32.04 1.04
N ILE A 397 8.14 31.40 0.93
CA ILE A 397 9.38 31.83 1.60
C ILE A 397 9.62 33.31 1.30
N LYS A 398 9.86 34.11 2.33
CA LYS A 398 10.14 35.55 2.21
C LYS A 398 11.62 35.78 1.90
N GLN A 399 12.51 34.94 2.43
CA GLN A 399 13.96 35.02 2.26
C GLN A 399 14.49 34.28 1.02
N ILE A 400 14.00 34.66 -0.16
CA ILE A 400 14.38 33.99 -1.42
C ILE A 400 15.76 34.45 -1.91
N TYR A 401 15.94 35.76 -2.04
CA TYR A 401 17.09 36.40 -2.71
C TYR A 401 18.15 36.96 -1.74
N ASN A 402 18.01 36.72 -0.44
CA ASN A 402 19.02 37.17 0.52
C ASN A 402 20.37 36.48 0.23
N PRO A 403 21.51 37.09 0.63
CA PRO A 403 22.85 36.48 0.47
C PRO A 403 22.99 35.12 1.15
N ASP A 404 22.18 34.90 2.20
CA ASP A 404 21.98 33.63 2.88
C ASP A 404 20.57 33.07 2.65
N GLY A 405 19.85 33.51 1.63
CA GLY A 405 18.49 33.06 1.32
C GLY A 405 18.44 31.68 0.66
N PHE A 406 17.23 31.21 0.36
CA PHE A 406 17.00 29.89 -0.21
C PHE A 406 17.82 29.61 -1.49
N ILE A 407 17.86 30.56 -2.44
CA ILE A 407 18.57 30.35 -3.73
C ILE A 407 20.08 30.17 -3.50
N SER A 408 20.69 31.06 -2.72
CA SER A 408 22.13 31.01 -2.43
C SER A 408 22.55 29.70 -1.76
N ARG A 409 21.70 29.15 -0.89
CA ARG A 409 21.94 27.89 -0.17
C ARG A 409 21.81 26.68 -1.09
N GLN A 410 20.81 26.68 -1.96
CA GLN A 410 20.64 25.65 -2.99
C GLN A 410 21.83 25.64 -3.96
N GLU A 411 22.34 26.81 -4.36
CA GLU A 411 23.51 26.91 -5.24
C GLU A 411 24.81 26.40 -4.61
N LYS A 412 24.98 26.59 -3.29
CA LYS A 412 26.12 26.04 -2.55
C LYS A 412 26.06 24.52 -2.45
N ILE A 413 24.86 23.96 -2.29
CA ILE A 413 24.66 22.53 -2.04
C ILE A 413 24.62 21.71 -3.34
N LYS A 414 24.15 22.28 -4.45
CA LYS A 414 24.05 21.69 -5.80
C LYS A 414 23.24 20.40 -5.96
N ASP A 415 23.03 19.64 -4.89
CA ASP A 415 22.42 18.31 -4.91
C ASP A 415 21.41 18.13 -3.77
N PHE A 416 20.27 18.80 -3.89
CA PHE A 416 19.13 18.54 -3.01
C PHE A 416 18.46 17.25 -3.49
N TYR A 417 18.83 16.11 -2.93
CA TYR A 417 18.27 14.78 -3.26
C TYR A 417 18.22 14.43 -4.78
N GLY A 418 19.16 14.95 -5.59
CA GLY A 418 19.17 14.74 -7.04
C GLY A 418 18.13 15.54 -7.82
N PHE A 419 17.53 16.58 -7.26
CA PHE A 419 16.61 17.46 -8.00
C PHE A 419 17.37 18.49 -8.85
N ASP A 420 17.24 18.41 -10.17
CA ASP A 420 17.82 19.37 -11.13
C ASP A 420 17.13 20.75 -11.11
N HIS A 421 15.91 20.84 -10.55
CA HIS A 421 15.08 22.04 -10.57
C HIS A 421 14.84 22.61 -9.16
N LYS A 422 15.17 23.89 -8.96
CA LYS A 422 15.05 24.63 -7.68
C LYS A 422 13.60 24.86 -7.22
N GLU A 423 12.62 24.72 -8.12
CA GLU A 423 11.21 24.97 -7.83
C GLU A 423 10.59 23.91 -6.90
N THR A 424 10.93 22.63 -7.07
CA THR A 424 10.39 21.54 -6.24
C THR A 424 10.85 21.66 -4.78
N PRO A 425 12.16 21.84 -4.48
CA PRO A 425 12.62 22.11 -3.12
C PRO A 425 12.02 23.38 -2.53
N TYR A 426 11.85 24.44 -3.34
CA TYR A 426 11.23 25.69 -2.90
C TYR A 426 9.79 25.48 -2.43
N ASN A 427 8.98 24.78 -3.23
CA ASN A 427 7.58 24.50 -2.90
C ASN A 427 7.46 23.60 -1.67
N LEU A 428 8.35 22.60 -1.52
CA LEU A 428 8.37 21.70 -0.37
C LEU A 428 8.71 22.44 0.93
N ILE A 429 9.78 23.24 0.94
CA ILE A 429 10.19 23.99 2.12
C ILE A 429 9.15 25.07 2.45
N SER A 430 8.60 25.75 1.44
CA SER A 430 7.49 26.71 1.62
C SER A 430 6.28 26.05 2.29
N HIS A 431 5.96 24.81 1.89
CA HIS A 431 4.91 24.03 2.53
C HIS A 431 5.23 23.74 4.01
N PHE A 432 6.44 23.25 4.33
CA PHE A 432 6.82 22.93 5.72
C PHE A 432 6.81 24.14 6.64
N ILE A 433 7.32 25.28 6.16
CA ILE A 433 7.31 26.53 6.93
C ILE A 433 5.88 27.00 7.11
N GLY A 434 5.08 27.02 6.04
CA GLY A 434 3.71 27.49 6.09
C GLY A 434 2.81 26.70 7.03
N ILE A 435 2.96 25.36 7.11
CA ILE A 435 2.17 24.54 8.06
C ILE A 435 2.65 24.68 9.51
N THR A 436 3.86 25.18 9.75
CA THR A 436 4.44 25.34 11.09
C THR A 436 4.14 26.71 11.66
N VAL A 437 4.22 27.75 10.83
CA VAL A 437 3.99 29.15 11.22
C VAL A 437 2.51 29.44 11.51
N THR A 438 1.58 28.79 10.81
CA THR A 438 0.14 29.03 11.00
C THR A 438 -0.47 28.35 12.23
N VAL A 439 0.29 27.49 12.91
CA VAL A 439 -0.20 26.69 14.04
C VAL A 439 -0.13 27.47 15.35
N LYS A 440 -1.20 27.38 16.13
CA LYS A 440 -1.20 27.83 17.53
C LYS A 440 -0.60 26.74 18.42
N TRP A 441 0.59 27.03 18.93
CA TRP A 441 1.40 26.09 19.72
C TRP A 441 1.14 26.21 21.22
N CYS A 442 1.19 25.07 21.93
CA CYS A 442 1.24 24.99 23.38
C CYS A 442 2.45 24.15 23.81
N ASN A 443 3.22 24.64 24.77
CA ASN A 443 4.39 23.93 25.27
C ASN A 443 3.98 22.81 26.25
N ILE A 444 4.48 21.60 26.04
CA ILE A 444 4.07 20.41 26.81
C ILE A 444 4.50 20.44 28.29
N PHE A 445 5.57 21.16 28.61
CA PHE A 445 6.11 21.25 29.98
C PHE A 445 5.46 22.37 30.80
N SER A 446 5.14 23.50 30.17
CA SER A 446 4.59 24.68 30.87
C SER A 446 3.08 24.87 30.66
N GLY A 447 2.49 24.27 29.64
CA GLY A 447 1.07 24.45 29.29
C GLY A 447 0.74 25.84 28.76
N LYS A 448 1.76 26.68 28.54
CA LYS A 448 1.63 28.05 28.04
C LYS A 448 1.94 28.10 26.55
N THR A 449 1.40 29.12 25.87
CA THR A 449 1.84 29.48 24.53
C THR A 449 3.33 29.84 24.55
N PRO A 450 4.15 29.29 23.65
CA PRO A 450 5.57 29.59 23.62
C PRO A 450 5.79 31.07 23.30
N THR A 451 6.87 31.66 23.84
CA THR A 451 7.29 33.02 23.50
C THR A 451 7.41 33.15 21.99
N LYS A 452 6.82 34.19 21.41
CA LYS A 452 6.69 34.34 19.95
C LYS A 452 8.07 34.38 19.30
N ILE A 453 8.48 33.27 18.69
CA ILE A 453 9.67 33.20 17.85
C ILE A 453 9.41 34.08 16.62
N PRO A 454 10.28 35.05 16.30
CA PRO A 454 10.12 35.85 15.10
C PRO A 454 10.02 34.97 13.86
N GLU A 455 8.97 35.15 13.05
CA GLU A 455 8.71 34.31 11.87
C GLU A 455 9.94 34.19 10.96
N LEU A 456 10.66 35.29 10.76
CA LEU A 456 11.86 35.34 9.92
C LEU A 456 13.02 34.49 10.47
N LYS A 457 13.14 34.36 11.80
CA LYS A 457 14.18 33.51 12.40
C LYS A 457 13.84 32.03 12.25
N LEU A 458 12.58 31.68 12.48
CA LEU A 458 12.09 30.32 12.28
C LEU A 458 12.18 29.90 10.81
N GLU A 459 11.81 30.79 9.89
CA GLU A 459 11.94 30.60 8.45
C GLU A 459 13.41 30.33 8.07
N ASP A 460 14.34 31.12 8.59
CA ASP A 460 15.78 30.94 8.34
C ASP A 460 16.30 29.60 8.86
N ASP A 461 15.97 29.24 10.11
CA ASP A 461 16.34 27.95 10.70
C ASP A 461 15.79 26.76 9.90
N MET A 462 14.54 26.84 9.46
CA MET A 462 13.91 25.79 8.64
C MET A 462 14.53 25.70 7.25
N ILE A 463 14.83 26.81 6.59
CA ILE A 463 15.53 26.79 5.29
C ILE A 463 16.90 26.14 5.46
N LYS A 464 17.70 26.58 6.44
CA LYS A 464 19.05 26.01 6.67
C LYS A 464 18.95 24.52 6.97
N PHE A 465 18.11 24.14 7.93
CA PHE A 465 17.97 22.76 8.36
C PHE A 465 17.50 21.86 7.22
N TYR A 466 16.43 22.20 6.51
CA TYR A 466 15.92 21.34 5.44
C TYR A 466 16.86 21.30 4.24
N THR A 467 17.50 22.42 3.88
CA THR A 467 18.49 22.42 2.79
C THR A 467 19.68 21.50 3.14
N PHE A 468 20.14 21.51 4.40
CA PHE A 468 21.14 20.58 4.90
C PHE A 468 20.61 19.13 4.96
N PHE A 469 19.41 18.90 5.49
CA PHE A 469 18.77 17.60 5.63
C PHE A 469 18.66 16.87 4.28
N PHE A 470 18.28 17.59 3.23
CA PHE A 470 18.10 17.03 1.90
C PHE A 470 19.36 17.04 1.02
N SER A 471 20.51 17.50 1.55
CA SER A 471 21.78 17.58 0.80
C SER A 471 22.64 16.32 0.83
N ASN A 472 22.12 15.19 1.35
CA ASN A 472 22.88 13.98 1.73
C ASN A 472 24.00 14.21 2.78
N GLN A 473 24.30 15.46 3.19
CA GLN A 473 25.34 15.77 4.18
C GLN A 473 24.91 15.43 5.63
N ILE A 474 23.64 15.09 5.86
CA ILE A 474 23.12 14.79 7.19
C ILE A 474 23.49 13.38 7.68
N GLU A 475 23.99 12.48 6.83
CA GLU A 475 24.28 11.08 7.16
C GLU A 475 25.17 10.94 8.42
N ASN A 476 26.26 11.71 8.50
CA ASN A 476 27.14 11.72 9.67
C ASN A 476 26.40 12.11 10.96
N LYS A 477 25.48 13.07 10.86
CA LYS A 477 24.66 13.53 12.00
C LYS A 477 23.61 12.49 12.39
N ILE A 478 23.03 11.78 11.42
CA ILE A 478 22.14 10.65 11.68
C ILE A 478 22.90 9.52 12.40
N GLU A 479 24.13 9.22 11.99
CA GLU A 479 24.95 8.19 12.65
C GLU A 479 25.29 8.56 14.10
N GLU A 480 25.66 9.82 14.35
CA GLU A 480 25.86 10.34 15.72
C GLU A 480 24.59 10.20 16.57
N LEU A 481 23.42 10.51 16.01
CA LEU A 481 22.14 10.35 16.68
C LEU A 481 21.82 8.87 16.97
N SER A 482 22.08 7.97 16.02
CA SER A 482 21.90 6.52 16.20
C SER A 482 22.77 5.98 17.33
N LYS A 483 24.04 6.39 17.41
CA LYS A 483 24.94 6.01 18.52
C LYS A 483 24.40 6.44 19.88
N LEU A 484 23.83 7.64 19.99
CA LEU A 484 23.21 8.11 21.24
C LEU A 484 21.99 7.27 21.63
N VAL A 485 21.17 6.88 20.65
CA VAL A 485 20.01 6.02 20.88
C VAL A 485 20.45 4.62 21.32
N ASP A 486 21.46 4.03 20.67
CA ASP A 486 21.99 2.71 21.02
C ASP A 486 22.58 2.70 22.44
N LEU A 487 23.28 3.77 22.84
CA LEU A 487 23.76 3.95 24.21
C LEU A 487 22.62 3.99 25.24
N ASP A 488 21.52 4.68 24.91
CA ASP A 488 20.36 4.74 25.79
C ASP A 488 19.60 3.39 25.81
N PHE A 489 19.61 2.63 24.71
CA PHE A 489 19.12 1.23 24.68
C PHE A 489 19.96 0.29 25.54
N ALA A 490 21.30 0.41 25.50
CA ALA A 490 22.21 -0.43 26.26
C ALA A 490 22.09 -0.21 27.79
N LYS A 491 21.98 1.05 28.22
CA LYS A 491 21.82 1.40 29.66
C LYS A 491 20.57 0.79 30.30
N LYS A 492 19.50 0.62 29.53
CA LYS A 492 18.24 0.02 29.99
C LYS A 492 18.31 -1.50 30.13
N VAL A 493 19.21 -2.16 29.41
CA VAL A 493 19.46 -3.61 29.56
C VAL A 493 20.29 -3.87 30.83
N SER A 494 21.27 -3.01 31.13
CA SER A 494 22.07 -3.13 32.35
C SER A 494 21.29 -2.87 33.64
N SER A 495 20.30 -1.96 33.63
CA SER A 495 19.48 -1.64 34.81
C SER A 495 18.39 -2.66 35.13
N LYS A 496 18.21 -3.70 34.30
CA LYS A 496 17.31 -4.84 34.57
C LYS A 496 18.04 -6.08 35.12
N ASN A 497 19.37 -6.08 35.08
CA ASN A 497 20.24 -7.17 35.55
C ASN A 497 20.95 -6.83 36.88
N GLN A 498 20.55 -5.73 37.52
CA GLN A 498 20.82 -5.38 38.92
C GLN A 498 19.47 -5.37 39.63
#